data_AF-A0A957Z8P4-F1
#
_entry.id   AF-A0A957Z8P4-F1
#
_cell.length_a   1.000
_cell.length_b   1.000
_cell.length_c   1.000
_cell.angle_alpha   90.00
_cell.angle_beta   90.00
_cell.angle_gamma   90.00
#
_symmetry.space_group_name_H-M   'P 1'
#
loop_
_entity.id
_entity.type
_entity.pdbx_description
1 polymer ?
#
loop_
_entity_poly.entity_id
_entity_poly.type
_entity_poly.pdbx_seq_one_letter_code
_entity_poly.pdbx_strand_id
1 'polypeptide(L)'
;MDWRKVVGLFVETFFGWTERKAPVFAAAIAYSTLFSLAPLLIISINLASLTINAATFETRLLQTIEEQVGPEVAQLTEEILAARFTFQPSGTAALISVGLLLFGASGVFLQLRGALNAMWHIQARPA
;
A
#
# COMPACT_ATOMS: atom_id res chain seq x y z
N MET A 1 -21.26 -22.43 -31.28
CA MET A 1 -21.06 -21.45 -30.19
C MET A 1 -21.88 -20.22 -30.55
N ASP A 2 -22.95 -19.93 -29.80
CA ASP A 2 -23.78 -18.74 -30.06
C ASP A 2 -23.03 -17.47 -29.63
N TRP A 3 -22.35 -16.83 -30.58
CA TRP A 3 -21.56 -15.61 -30.36
C TRP A 3 -22.34 -14.50 -29.63
N ARG A 4 -23.64 -14.38 -29.92
CA ARG A 4 -24.53 -13.41 -29.27
C ARG A 4 -24.68 -13.65 -27.75
N LYS A 5 -24.64 -14.92 -27.31
CA LYS A 5 -24.71 -15.27 -25.88
C LYS A 5 -23.40 -14.94 -25.15
N VAL A 6 -22.26 -15.18 -25.81
CA VAL A 6 -20.94 -14.82 -25.27
C VAL A 6 -20.82 -13.31 -25.08
N VAL A 7 -21.22 -12.54 -26.09
CA VAL A 7 -21.25 -11.07 -26.00
C VAL A 7 -22.23 -10.61 -24.91
N GLY A 8 -23.41 -11.23 -24.80
CA GLY A 8 -24.37 -10.94 -23.73
C GLY A 8 -23.77 -11.13 -22.33
N LEU A 9 -23.09 -12.25 -22.09
CA LEU A 9 -22.41 -12.55 -20.83
C LEU A 9 -21.33 -11.52 -20.47
N PHE A 10 -20.51 -11.09 -21.45
CA PHE A 10 -19.50 -10.06 -21.23
C PHE A 10 -20.12 -8.72 -20.84
N VAL A 11 -21.19 -8.32 -21.53
CA VAL A 11 -21.89 -7.06 -21.27
C VAL A 11 -22.55 -7.07 -19.89
N GLU A 12 -23.26 -8.15 -19.55
CA GLU A 12 -23.93 -8.31 -18.25
C GLU A 12 -22.90 -8.33 -17.10
N THR A 13 -21.78 -9.02 -17.28
CA THR A 13 -20.67 -9.04 -16.31
C THR A 13 -20.04 -7.66 -16.15
N PHE A 14 -19.83 -6.92 -17.24
CA PHE A 14 -19.26 -5.57 -17.18
C PHE A 14 -20.18 -4.61 -16.43
N PHE A 15 -21.48 -4.61 -16.73
CA PHE A 15 -22.44 -3.78 -16.01
C PHE A 15 -22.50 -4.18 -14.53
N GLY A 16 -22.59 -5.47 -14.21
CA GLY A 16 -22.55 -5.95 -12.83
C GLY A 16 -21.25 -5.59 -12.08
N TRP A 17 -20.11 -5.58 -12.76
CA TRP A 17 -18.81 -5.14 -12.21
C TRP A 17 -18.82 -3.65 -11.87
N THR A 18 -19.33 -2.81 -12.77
CA THR A 18 -19.42 -1.36 -12.56
C THR A 18 -20.44 -0.99 -11.49
N GLU A 19 -21.61 -1.65 -11.46
CA GLU A 19 -22.67 -1.41 -10.49
C GLU A 19 -22.21 -1.74 -9.06
N ARG A 20 -21.36 -2.76 -8.90
CA ARG A 20 -20.73 -3.12 -7.62
C ARG A 20 -19.54 -2.22 -7.23
N LYS A 21 -19.30 -1.12 -7.96
CA LYS A 21 -18.18 -0.18 -7.73
C LYS A 21 -16.80 -0.85 -7.74
N ALA A 22 -16.67 -2.03 -8.36
CA ALA A 22 -15.42 -2.78 -8.38
C ALA A 22 -14.22 -1.99 -8.97
N PRO A 23 -14.38 -1.12 -9.98
CA PRO A 23 -13.31 -0.23 -10.43
C PRO A 23 -12.82 0.74 -9.33
N VAL A 24 -13.73 1.27 -8.51
CA VAL A 24 -13.39 2.19 -7.42
C VAL A 24 -12.60 1.47 -6.33
N PHE A 25 -12.99 0.24 -5.99
CA PHE A 25 -12.23 -0.56 -5.02
C PHE A 25 -10.87 -1.00 -5.57
N ALA A 26 -10.79 -1.37 -6.85
CA ALA A 26 -9.52 -1.66 -7.52
C ALA A 26 -8.59 -0.43 -7.48
N ALA A 27 -9.12 0.76 -7.78
CA ALA A 27 -8.38 2.01 -7.66
C ALA A 27 -7.95 2.29 -6.22
N ALA A 28 -8.83 2.11 -5.23
CA ALA A 28 -8.52 2.34 -3.83
C ALA A 28 -7.39 1.41 -3.33
N ILE A 29 -7.39 0.14 -3.72
CA ILE A 29 -6.32 -0.82 -3.39
C ILE A 29 -5.03 -0.40 -4.07
N ALA A 30 -5.05 -0.11 -5.38
CA ALA A 30 -3.88 0.32 -6.13
C ALA A 30 -3.26 1.59 -5.56
N TYR A 31 -4.06 2.62 -5.30
CA TYR A 31 -3.60 3.87 -4.67
C TYR A 31 -3.05 3.61 -3.27
N SER A 32 -3.73 2.79 -2.47
CA SER A 32 -3.26 2.47 -1.11
C SER A 32 -1.93 1.74 -1.13
N THR A 33 -1.72 0.80 -2.04
CA THR A 33 -0.44 0.11 -2.24
C THR A 33 0.65 1.07 -2.69
N LEU A 34 0.37 1.91 -3.69
CA LEU A 34 1.35 2.82 -4.27
C LEU A 34 1.80 3.89 -3.26
N PHE A 35 0.85 4.49 -2.52
CA PHE A 35 1.15 5.49 -1.49
C PHE A 35 1.82 4.89 -0.24
N SER A 36 1.56 3.61 0.07
CA SER A 36 2.17 2.93 1.23
C SER A 36 3.57 2.39 0.94
N LEU A 37 3.97 2.28 -0.34
CA LEU A 37 5.24 1.69 -0.76
C LEU A 37 6.45 2.40 -0.11
N ALA A 38 6.53 3.72 -0.24
CA ALA A 38 7.64 4.51 0.28
C ALA A 38 7.75 4.46 1.82
N PRO A 39 6.67 4.73 2.60
CA PRO A 39 6.71 4.59 4.06
C PRO A 39 7.08 3.18 4.53
N LEU A 40 6.54 2.14 3.88
CA LEU A 40 6.82 0.74 4.22
C LEU A 40 8.30 0.39 3.98
N LEU A 41 8.86 0.83 2.86
CA LEU A 41 10.27 0.63 2.52
C LEU A 41 11.19 1.28 3.56
N ILE A 42 10.91 2.53 3.93
CA ILE A 42 11.67 3.26 4.96
C ILE A 42 11.61 2.52 6.31
N ILE A 43 10.43 2.09 6.75
CA ILE A 43 10.28 1.34 8.01
C ILE A 43 11.06 0.03 7.95
N SER A 44 10.98 -0.69 6.84
CA SER A 44 11.67 -1.97 6.65
C SER A 44 13.19 -1.81 6.73
N ILE A 45 13.74 -0.77 6.11
CA ILE A 45 15.17 -0.44 6.18
C ILE A 45 15.58 -0.05 7.59
N ASN A 46 14.79 0.77 8.29
CA ASN A 46 15.06 1.12 9.68
C ASN A 46 15.10 -0.12 10.59
N LEU A 47 14.18 -1.06 10.39
CA LEU A 47 14.16 -2.33 11.15
C LEU A 47 15.39 -3.20 10.82
N ALA A 48 15.77 -3.32 9.54
CA ALA A 48 16.98 -4.03 9.15
C ALA A 48 18.25 -3.37 9.74
N SER A 49 18.25 -2.05 9.81
CA SER A 49 19.34 -1.22 10.34
C SER A 49 19.53 -1.31 11.85
N LEU A 50 18.62 -1.99 12.57
CA LEU A 50 18.83 -2.33 13.98
C LEU A 50 19.94 -3.38 14.15
N THR A 51 20.24 -4.15 13.10
CA THR A 51 21.23 -5.22 13.12
C THR A 51 22.53 -4.87 12.39
N ILE A 52 22.45 -4.00 11.37
CA ILE A 52 23.55 -3.57 10.50
C ILE A 52 23.51 -2.04 10.38
N ASN A 53 24.65 -1.38 10.16
CA ASN A 53 24.63 0.07 9.90
C ASN A 53 23.75 0.41 8.68
N ALA A 54 22.85 1.40 8.85
CA ALA A 54 21.87 1.80 7.84
C ALA A 54 22.49 2.17 6.49
N ALA A 55 23.61 2.91 6.48
CA ALA A 55 24.26 3.32 5.23
C ALA A 55 24.81 2.11 4.45
N THR A 56 25.34 1.11 5.15
CA THR A 56 25.84 -0.12 4.52
C THR A 56 24.70 -0.97 3.97
N PHE A 57 23.56 -1.00 4.66
CA PHE A 57 22.38 -1.74 4.22
C PHE A 57 21.76 -1.11 2.97
N GLU A 58 21.59 0.21 2.96
CA GLU A 58 21.00 0.93 1.82
C GLU A 58 21.82 0.74 0.53
N THR A 59 23.14 0.91 0.60
CA THR A 59 24.00 0.71 -0.58
C THR A 59 23.92 -0.71 -1.13
N ARG A 60 23.95 -1.73 -0.25
CA ARG A 60 23.82 -3.13 -0.68
C ARG A 60 22.44 -3.45 -1.25
N LEU A 61 21.40 -2.88 -0.66
CA LEU A 61 20.02 -3.06 -1.13
C LEU A 61 19.85 -2.49 -2.54
N LEU A 62 20.29 -1.25 -2.78
CA LEU A 62 20.22 -0.62 -4.10
C LEU A 62 20.99 -1.42 -5.14
N GLN A 63 22.21 -1.84 -4.82
CA GLN A 63 23.01 -2.69 -5.71
C GLN A 63 22.30 -4.02 -6.03
N THR A 64 21.68 -4.66 -5.03
CA THR A 64 20.95 -5.92 -5.24
C THR A 64 19.73 -5.73 -6.12
N ILE A 65 18.99 -4.64 -5.93
CA ILE A 65 17.82 -4.30 -6.76
C ILE A 65 18.26 -4.03 -8.19
N GLU A 66 19.34 -3.28 -8.38
CA GLU A 66 19.89 -2.98 -9.71
C GLU A 66 20.32 -4.27 -10.44
N GLU A 67 21.03 -5.17 -9.75
CA GLU A 67 21.53 -6.43 -10.32
C GLU A 67 20.42 -7.45 -10.63
N GLN A 68 19.39 -7.55 -9.79
CA GLN A 68 18.36 -8.60 -9.92
C GLN A 68 17.06 -8.14 -10.60
N VAL A 69 16.70 -6.86 -10.46
CA VAL A 69 15.43 -6.31 -10.96
C VAL A 69 15.67 -5.33 -12.09
N GLY A 70 16.69 -4.49 -11.97
CA GLY A 70 17.11 -3.53 -12.99
C GLY A 70 17.27 -2.10 -12.48
N PRO A 71 17.91 -1.24 -13.29
CA PRO A 71 18.31 0.10 -12.88
C PRO A 71 17.13 1.05 -12.63
N GLU A 72 16.01 0.94 -13.36
CA GLU A 72 14.87 1.84 -13.13
C GLU A 72 14.26 1.67 -11.74
N VAL A 73 14.17 0.43 -11.24
CA VAL A 73 13.61 0.15 -9.92
C VAL A 73 14.58 0.55 -8.81
N ALA A 74 15.89 0.38 -9.04
CA ALA A 74 16.92 0.86 -8.13
C ALA A 74 16.86 2.39 -7.98
N GLN A 75 16.75 3.10 -9.11
CA GLN A 75 16.65 4.56 -9.12
C GLN A 75 15.40 5.07 -8.41
N LEU A 76 14.24 4.45 -8.65
CA LEU A 76 13.00 4.77 -7.92
C LEU A 76 13.16 4.56 -6.41
N THR A 77 13.84 3.48 -6.01
CA THR A 77 14.09 3.18 -4.59
C THR A 77 15.04 4.22 -3.98
N GLU A 78 16.08 4.62 -4.71
CA GLU A 78 17.00 5.67 -4.28
C GLU A 78 16.28 7.01 -4.08
N GLU A 79 15.40 7.41 -5.01
CA GLU A 79 14.58 8.63 -4.88
C GLU A 79 13.69 8.59 -3.64
N ILE A 80 13.06 7.44 -3.35
CA ILE A 80 12.25 7.23 -2.14
C ILE A 80 13.11 7.42 -0.88
N LEU A 81 14.33 6.89 -0.87
CA LEU A 81 15.26 7.01 0.26
C LEU A 81 15.79 8.43 0.42
N ALA A 82 16.06 9.12 -0.67
CA ALA A 82 16.47 10.52 -0.67
C ALA A 82 15.37 11.44 -0.13
N ALA A 83 14.10 11.11 -0.41
CA ALA A 83 12.94 11.84 0.08
C ALA A 83 12.62 11.58 1.58
N ARG A 84 13.40 10.75 2.27
CA ARG A 84 13.17 10.48 3.70
C ARG A 84 13.27 11.77 4.52
N PHE A 85 12.25 12.03 5.31
CA PHE A 85 12.35 13.05 6.34
C PHE A 85 13.21 12.51 7.49
N THR A 86 14.28 13.23 7.84
CA THR A 86 15.06 12.97 9.06
C THR A 86 14.24 13.41 10.27
N PHE A 87 13.21 12.65 10.62
CA PHE A 87 12.45 12.88 11.84
C PHE A 87 13.18 12.15 12.96
N GLN A 88 13.83 12.91 13.85
CA GLN A 88 14.43 12.41 15.09
C GLN A 88 13.54 12.83 16.28
N PRO A 89 12.39 12.17 16.48
CA PRO A 89 11.56 12.47 17.63
C PRO A 89 12.28 12.01 18.90
N SER A 90 12.47 12.92 19.85
CA SER A 90 12.95 12.58 21.19
C SER A 90 11.88 11.76 21.93
N GLY A 91 12.29 10.94 22.92
CA GLY A 91 11.53 9.78 23.42
C GLY A 91 10.01 9.94 23.61
N THR A 92 9.54 11.04 24.20
CA THR A 92 8.09 11.29 24.37
C THR A 92 7.39 11.63 23.05
N ALA A 93 8.04 12.41 22.17
CA ALA A 93 7.53 12.70 20.83
C ALA A 93 7.45 11.42 19.99
N ALA A 94 8.39 10.48 20.14
CA ALA A 94 8.37 9.21 19.42
C ALA A 94 7.14 8.38 19.82
N LEU A 95 6.85 8.32 21.13
CA LEU A 95 5.70 7.59 21.65
C LEU A 95 4.37 8.19 21.15
N ILE A 96 4.25 9.52 21.16
CA ILE A 96 3.07 10.24 20.67
C ILE A 96 2.91 10.03 19.15
N SER A 97 3.99 10.12 18.38
CA SER A 97 3.97 9.87 16.94
C SER A 97 3.53 8.45 16.60
N VAL A 98 4.05 7.43 17.30
CA VAL A 98 3.62 6.04 17.13
C VAL A 98 2.13 5.91 17.48
N GLY A 99 1.67 6.49 18.58
CA GLY A 99 0.26 6.48 18.96
C GLY A 99 -0.65 7.11 17.91
N LEU A 100 -0.25 8.27 17.38
CA LEU A 100 -0.98 8.98 16.32
C LEU A 100 -1.00 8.19 15.01
N LEU A 101 0.12 7.52 14.66
CA LEU A 101 0.22 6.64 13.50
C LEU A 101 -0.74 5.45 13.61
N LEU A 102 -0.76 4.78 14.76
CA LEU A 102 -1.65 3.66 15.03
C LEU A 102 -3.13 4.08 14.96
N PHE A 103 -3.45 5.27 15.49
CA PHE A 103 -4.79 5.83 15.43
C PHE A 103 -5.22 6.13 13.98
N GLY A 104 -4.36 6.81 13.20
CA GLY A 104 -4.61 7.11 11.80
C GLY A 104 -4.76 5.85 10.94
N ALA A 105 -3.85 4.88 11.12
CA ALA A 105 -3.89 3.59 10.44
C ALA A 105 -5.18 2.81 10.74
N SER A 106 -5.64 2.83 12.00
CA SER A 106 -6.90 2.20 12.41
C SER A 106 -8.11 2.84 11.71
N GLY A 107 -8.12 4.17 11.58
CA GLY A 107 -9.17 4.90 10.85
C GLY A 107 -9.25 4.51 9.38
N VAL A 108 -8.09 4.42 8.70
CA VAL A 108 -8.01 3.94 7.31
C VAL A 108 -8.50 2.49 7.20
N PHE A 109 -8.12 1.62 8.16
CA PHE A 109 -8.55 0.23 8.17
C PHE A 109 -10.07 0.07 8.36
N LEU A 110 -10.69 0.93 9.17
CA LEU A 110 -12.15 0.99 9.32
C LEU A 110 -12.83 1.42 8.02
N GLN A 111 -12.27 2.40 7.30
CA GLN A 111 -12.78 2.78 5.99
C GLN A 111 -12.65 1.65 4.98
N LEU A 112 -11.51 0.93 4.98
CA LEU A 112 -11.32 -0.24 4.12
C LEU A 112 -12.32 -1.35 4.45
N ARG A 113 -12.54 -1.67 5.73
CA ARG A 113 -13.58 -2.64 6.14
C ARG A 113 -14.97 -2.18 5.72
N GLY A 114 -15.30 -0.90 5.89
CA GLY A 114 -16.57 -0.34 5.44
C GLY A 114 -16.76 -0.47 3.92
N ALA A 115 -15.72 -0.16 3.16
CA ALA A 115 -15.66 -0.33 1.71
C ALA A 115 -15.87 -1.80 1.29
N LEU A 116 -15.13 -2.74 1.89
CA LEU A 116 -15.26 -4.17 1.59
C LEU A 116 -16.64 -4.72 2.00
N ASN A 117 -17.13 -4.35 3.18
CA ASN A 117 -18.47 -4.74 3.63
C ASN A 117 -19.57 -4.23 2.68
N ALA A 118 -19.43 -3.00 2.19
CA ALA A 118 -20.34 -2.45 1.18
C ALA A 118 -20.27 -3.20 -0.15
N MET A 119 -19.06 -3.60 -0.60
CA MET A 119 -18.88 -4.43 -1.80
C MET A 119 -19.59 -5.79 -1.66
N TRP A 120 -19.37 -6.49 -0.54
CA TRP A 120 -19.92 -7.82 -0.27
C TRP A 120 -21.34 -7.82 0.29
N HIS A 121 -21.99 -6.66 0.42
CA HIS A 121 -23.34 -6.52 1.00
C HIS A 121 -23.44 -7.11 2.42
N ILE A 122 -22.33 -7.11 3.17
CA ILE A 122 -22.29 -7.59 4.54
C ILE A 122 -22.78 -6.44 5.41
N GLN A 123 -24.02 -6.54 5.91
CA GLN A 123 -24.54 -5.60 6.90
C GLN A 123 -23.72 -5.72 8.18
N ALA A 124 -23.17 -4.60 8.66
CA ALA A 124 -22.46 -4.58 9.94
C ALA A 124 -23.43 -5.06 11.03
N ARG A 125 -23.01 -6.07 11.81
CA ARG A 125 -23.78 -6.53 12.96
C ARG A 125 -23.97 -5.33 13.90
N PRO A 126 -25.22 -4.95 14.25
CA PRO A 126 -25.45 -3.86 15.20
C PRO A 126 -24.75 -4.19 16.51
N ALA A 127 -24.15 -3.16 17.12
CA ALA A 127 -23.46 -3.25 18.41
C ALA A 127 -24.44 -3.63 19.53
#